data_AF-A0A952PSE8-F1
#
_entry.id   AF-A0A952PSE8-F1
#
_cell.length_a   1.000
_cell.length_b   1.000
_cell.length_c   1.000
_cell.angle_alpha   90.00
_cell.angle_beta   90.00
_cell.angle_gamma   90.00
#
_symmetry.space_group_name_H-M   'P 1'
#
loop_
_entity.id
_entity.type
_entity.pdbx_description
1 polymer ?
#
loop_
_entity_poly.entity_id
_entity_poly.type
_entity_poly.pdbx_seq_one_letter_code
_entity_poly.pdbx_strand_id
1 'polypeptide(L)' 'MKVLAKEPDSLMFERKSFGPRRSRVSVKCDPAVTGRLIGKDGRTISALRFLIKAAAGRYGKRVDIVVS' A
#
# COMPACT_ATOMS: atom_id res chain seq x y z
N MET A 1 7.62 -2.70 11.26
CA MET A 1 7.15 -3.00 9.88
C MET A 1 8.34 -3.33 8.95
N LYS A 2 9.31 -4.16 9.40
CA LYS A 2 10.53 -4.55 8.65
C LYS A 2 10.37 -5.84 7.82
N VAL A 3 9.20 -6.49 7.90
CA VAL A 3 8.98 -7.85 7.37
C VAL A 3 8.59 -7.85 5.88
N LEU A 4 8.09 -6.72 5.35
CA LEU A 4 7.59 -6.64 3.97
C LEU A 4 8.59 -6.04 2.97
N ALA A 5 9.50 -5.18 3.45
CA ALA A 5 10.63 -4.66 2.68
C ALA A 5 11.89 -4.78 3.54
N LYS A 6 12.89 -5.52 3.05
CA LYS A 6 14.20 -5.64 3.70
C LYS A 6 14.91 -4.27 3.83
N GLU A 7 14.56 -3.34 2.94
CA GLU A 7 14.98 -1.95 2.92
C GLU A 7 13.73 -1.07 2.78
N PRO A 8 13.18 -0.51 3.87
CA PRO A 8 12.01 0.36 3.79
C PRO A 8 12.31 1.69 3.07
N ASP A 9 13.58 2.09 3.01
CA ASP A 9 14.02 3.35 2.40
C ASP A 9 13.99 3.31 0.86
N SER A 10 13.89 2.12 0.24
CA SER A 10 13.69 1.97 -1.20
C SER A 10 12.23 2.14 -1.64
N LEU A 11 11.32 2.40 -0.70
CA LEU A 11 9.90 2.60 -0.97
C LEU A 11 9.59 4.10 -1.05
N MET A 12 9.16 4.56 -2.22
CA MET A 12 8.61 5.90 -2.39
C MET A 12 7.09 5.85 -2.29
N PHE A 13 6.52 6.68 -1.41
CA PHE A 13 5.08 6.76 -1.21
C PHE A 13 4.54 8.10 -1.72
N GLU A 14 3.53 8.04 -2.57
CA GLU A 14 2.81 9.21 -3.03
C GLU A 14 1.35 9.10 -2.62
N ARG A 15 0.80 10.14 -1.98
CA ARG A 15 -0.62 10.20 -1.64
C ARG A 15 -1.34 11.18 -2.55
N LYS A 16 -2.33 10.68 -3.29
CA LYS A 16 -3.27 11.50 -4.05
C LYS A 16 -4.63 11.50 -3.37
N SER A 17 -5.14 12.69 -3.04
CA SER A 17 -6.47 12.88 -2.46
C SER A 17 -7.51 13.08 -3.55
N PHE A 18 -8.67 12.45 -3.38
CA PHE A 18 -9.83 12.53 -4.29
C PHE A 18 -11.02 13.05 -3.50
N GLY A 19 -10.89 14.25 -2.96
CA GLY A 19 -11.84 14.84 -2.01
C GLY A 19 -11.53 14.50 -0.54
N PRO A 20 -12.41 14.89 0.40
CA PRO A 20 -12.12 14.94 1.83
C PRO A 20 -11.98 13.56 2.48
N ARG A 21 -12.62 12.52 1.91
CA ARG A 21 -12.68 11.17 2.48
C ARG A 21 -11.93 10.13 1.68
N ARG A 22 -11.50 10.41 0.44
CA ARG A 22 -10.89 9.40 -0.43
C ARG A 22 -9.44 9.74 -0.74
N SER A 23 -8.57 8.74 -0.64
CA SER A 23 -7.16 8.88 -1.04
C SER A 23 -6.67 7.61 -1.71
N ARG A 24 -5.66 7.76 -2.57
CA ARG A 24 -4.84 6.64 -3.06
C ARG A 24 -3.41 6.84 -2.57
N VAL A 25 -2.82 5.77 -2.06
CA VAL A 25 -1.39 5.69 -1.77
C VAL A 25 -0.76 4.84 -2.87
N SER A 26 0.11 5.46 -3.64
CA SER A 26 0.95 4.78 -4.63
C SER A 26 2.28 4.45 -3.98
N VAL A 27 2.73 3.21 -4.14
CA VAL A 27 4.05 2.75 -3.70
C VAL A 27 4.87 2.47 -4.93
N LYS A 28 6.00 3.16 -5.07
CA LYS A 28 7.01 2.88 -6.11
C LYS A 28 8.23 2.25 -5.44
N CYS A 29 8.74 1.20 -6.05
CA CYS A 29 9.94 0.50 -5.57
C CYS A 29 10.59 -0.31 -6.68
N ASP A 30 11.80 -0.81 -6.40
CA ASP A 30 12.48 -1.70 -7.33
C ASP A 30 11.67 -2.97 -7.66
N PRO A 31 11.76 -3.52 -8.89
CA PRO A 31 11.01 -4.71 -9.30
C PRO A 31 11.16 -5.90 -8.34
N ALA A 32 12.35 -6.11 -7.77
CA ALA A 32 12.62 -7.17 -6.79
C ALA A 32 11.83 -6.98 -5.49
N VAL A 33 11.58 -5.73 -5.08
CA VAL A 33 10.73 -5.37 -3.93
C VAL A 33 9.26 -5.46 -4.31
N THR A 34 8.88 -5.01 -5.51
CA THR A 34 7.52 -5.09 -6.06
C THR A 34 6.99 -6.52 -6.02
N GLY A 35 7.77 -7.50 -6.48
CA GLY A 35 7.36 -8.91 -6.44
C GLY A 35 7.04 -9.41 -5.02
N ARG A 36 7.80 -8.96 -4.01
CA ARG A 36 7.56 -9.31 -2.59
C ARG A 36 6.33 -8.62 -2.01
N LEU A 37 6.10 -7.36 -2.37
CA LEU A 37 4.91 -6.59 -1.95
C LEU A 37 3.62 -7.14 -2.56
N ILE A 38 3.67 -7.58 -3.82
CA ILE A 38 2.56 -8.29 -4.45
C ILE A 38 2.37 -9.65 -3.76
N GLY A 39 3.47 -10.38 -3.58
CA GLY A 39 3.48 -11.72 -3.00
C GLY A 39 2.89 -12.76 -3.96
N LYS A 40 2.99 -14.04 -3.58
CA LYS A 40 2.46 -15.15 -4.38
C LYS A 40 0.96 -14.98 -4.62
N ASP A 41 0.55 -14.98 -5.89
CA ASP A 41 -0.82 -14.79 -6.36
C ASP A 41 -1.47 -13.48 -5.87
N GLY A 42 -0.67 -12.44 -5.58
CA GLY A 42 -1.18 -11.17 -5.08
C GLY A 42 -1.71 -11.21 -3.65
N ARG A 43 -1.44 -12.28 -2.89
CA ARG A 43 -1.98 -12.46 -1.53
C ARG A 43 -1.50 -11.38 -0.56
N THR A 44 -0.23 -10.96 -0.66
CA THR A 44 0.34 -9.93 0.23
C THR A 44 -0.31 -8.57 -0.02
N ILE A 45 -0.38 -8.13 -1.28
CA ILE A 45 -1.01 -6.84 -1.60
C ILE A 45 -2.52 -6.84 -1.29
N SER A 46 -3.18 -7.99 -1.42
CA SER A 46 -4.60 -8.14 -1.06
C SER A 46 -4.82 -7.99 0.45
N ALA A 47 -3.98 -8.62 1.27
CA ALA A 47 -4.02 -8.46 2.72
C ALA A 47 -3.73 -7.00 3.13
N LEU A 48 -2.75 -6.35 2.52
CA LEU A 48 -2.43 -4.94 2.75
C LEU A 48 -3.61 -4.02 2.41
N ARG A 49 -4.28 -4.24 1.28
CA ARG A 49 -5.49 -3.50 0.88
C ARG A 49 -6.59 -3.63 1.93
N PHE A 50 -6.81 -4.85 2.44
CA PHE A 50 -7.81 -5.08 3.48
C PHE A 50 -7.46 -4.32 4.78
N LEU A 51 -6.22 -4.44 5.25
CA LEU A 51 -5.75 -3.77 6.46
C LEU A 51 -5.86 -2.25 6.36
N ILE A 52 -5.45 -1.66 5.25
CA ILE A 52 -5.52 -0.21 5.03
C ILE A 52 -6.98 0.27 4.99
N LYS A 53 -7.86 -0.47 4.32
CA LYS A 53 -9.29 -0.15 4.29
C LYS A 53 -9.91 -0.21 5.69
N ALA A 54 -9.60 -1.24 6.47
CA ALA A 54 -10.09 -1.36 7.85
C ALA A 54 -9.57 -0.23 8.74
N ALA A 55 -8.28 0.10 8.65
CA ALA A 55 -7.67 1.18 9.42
C ALA A 55 -8.24 2.55 9.04
N ALA A 56 -8.39 2.84 7.74
CA ALA A 56 -8.95 4.09 7.25
C ALA A 56 -10.44 4.24 7.58
N GLY A 57 -11.19 3.13 7.55
CA GLY A 57 -12.62 3.09 7.86
C GLY A 57 -12.94 3.63 9.25
N ARG A 58 -12.07 3.40 10.24
CA ARG A 58 -12.20 3.95 11.61
C ARG A 58 -12.21 5.47 11.66
N TYR A 59 -11.69 6.14 10.63
CA TYR A 59 -11.65 7.60 10.51
C TYR A 59 -12.65 8.14 9.47
N GLY A 60 -13.59 7.32 8.99
CA GLY A 60 -14.51 7.69 7.91
C GLY A 60 -13.81 7.96 6.58
N LYS A 61 -12.59 7.46 6.40
CA LYS A 61 -11.78 7.61 5.18
C LYS A 61 -11.77 6.31 4.37
N ARG A 62 -11.64 6.44 3.06
CA ARG A 62 -11.43 5.35 2.11
C ARG A 62 -10.05 5.52 1.49
N VAL A 63 -9.15 4.58 1.76
CA VAL A 63 -7.79 4.60 1.24
C VAL A 63 -7.56 3.36 0.41
N ASP A 64 -7.13 3.55 -0.83
CA ASP A 64 -6.68 2.48 -1.72
C ASP A 64 -5.16 2.49 -1.81
N ILE A 65 -4.54 1.31 -1.88
CA ILE A 65 -3.10 1.15 -2.14
C ILE A 65 -2.86 0.52 -3.51
N VAL A 66 -1.91 1.10 -4.24
CA VAL A 66 -1.45 0.62 -5.54
C VAL A 66 0.07 0.52 -5.50
N VAL A 67 0.61 -0.58 -6.04
CA VAL A 67 2.05 -0.77 -6.25
C VAL A 67 2.30 -0.53 -7.74
N SER A 68 3.33 0.25 -8.06
CA SER A 68 3.70 0.69 -9.41
C SER A 68 5.17 0.46 -9.65
#